data_AF-A0A223V266-F1
#
_entry.id   AF-A0A223V266-F1
#
_cell.length_a   1.000
_cell.length_b   1.000
_cell.length_c   1.000
_cell.angle_alpha   90.00
_cell.angle_beta   90.00
_cell.angle_gamma   90.00
#
_symmetry.space_group_name_H-M   'P 1'
#
loop_
_entity.id
_entity.type
_entity.pdbx_description
1 polymer ?
#
loop_
_entity_poly.entity_id
_entity_poly.type
_entity_poly.pdbx_seq_one_letter_code
_entity_poly.pdbx_strand_id
1 'polypeptide(L)'
;MRGLKLFGFAFVAMASFLFISCETSDDSDNMGSVENVEEVKSTVSTGTWLVALFEEDGIDKTSDFSGFSFVFVASGELNAEDGETSVSGAWSITSESNSGDDDSSSDDDVDFNIFFSSPAKFAEISEDWEIVSFSSTRIELKHVSGGDGSVDRLVFEKI
;
A
#
# COMPACT_ATOMS: atom_id res chain seq x y z
N MET A 1 25.18 30.03 62.36
CA MET A 1 25.95 31.17 61.80
C MET A 1 26.89 30.62 60.73
N ARG A 2 26.64 31.02 59.47
CA ARG A 2 27.58 31.19 58.34
C ARG A 2 28.70 30.14 58.23
N GLY A 3 28.57 29.11 57.39
CA GLY A 3 28.49 29.22 55.93
C GLY A 3 29.88 28.90 55.35
N LEU A 4 30.09 27.65 54.95
CA LEU A 4 31.36 27.07 54.51
C LEU A 4 31.79 27.64 53.15
N LYS A 5 33.04 28.08 53.04
CA LYS A 5 33.62 28.65 51.82
C LYS A 5 33.97 27.53 50.82
N LEU A 6 33.39 27.58 49.63
CA LEU A 6 33.76 26.73 48.49
C LEU A 6 34.93 27.39 47.73
N PHE A 7 35.98 26.62 47.47
CA PHE A 7 37.15 27.03 46.69
C PHE A 7 37.26 26.15 45.44
N GLY A 8 37.50 26.78 44.29
CA GLY A 8 38.38 26.20 43.26
C GLY A 8 37.74 25.40 42.12
N PHE A 9 37.39 26.11 41.05
CA PHE A 9 37.76 25.85 39.64
C PHE A 9 37.87 24.39 39.13
N ALA A 10 37.01 24.05 38.17
CA ALA A 10 37.47 23.47 36.90
C ALA A 10 36.46 23.79 35.79
N PHE A 11 36.91 24.58 34.82
CA PHE A 11 36.24 24.94 33.59
C PHE A 11 36.32 23.74 32.64
N VAL A 12 35.24 22.99 32.46
CA VAL A 12 35.17 21.94 31.43
C VAL A 12 34.49 22.53 30.21
N ALA A 13 35.28 22.71 29.16
CA ALA A 13 34.87 23.30 27.90
C ALA A 13 33.82 22.42 27.20
N MET A 14 32.75 23.10 26.78
CA MET A 14 31.66 22.62 25.94
C MET A 14 32.21 22.36 24.53
N ALA A 15 32.44 21.09 24.19
CA ALA A 15 32.68 20.65 22.83
C ALA A 15 31.34 20.22 22.22
N SER A 16 30.60 21.19 21.69
CA SER A 16 29.43 20.95 20.86
C SER A 16 29.88 20.30 19.56
N PHE A 17 29.69 18.98 19.46
CA PHE A 17 29.73 18.28 18.19
C PHE A 17 28.52 18.74 17.36
N LEU A 18 28.79 19.53 16.33
CA LEU A 18 27.85 19.78 15.25
C LEU A 18 27.72 18.48 14.47
N PHE A 19 26.65 17.72 14.72
CA PHE A 19 26.21 16.73 13.75
C PHE A 19 25.65 17.51 12.56
N ILE A 20 26.40 17.51 11.47
CA ILE A 20 25.91 17.81 10.13
C ILE A 20 24.69 16.90 9.92
N SER A 21 23.52 17.51 9.79
CA SER A 21 22.34 16.85 9.26
C SER A 21 22.67 16.52 7.81
N CYS A 22 22.87 15.24 7.51
CA CYS A 22 22.91 14.77 6.14
C CYS A 22 21.47 14.84 5.61
N GLU A 23 21.22 15.80 4.73
CA GLU A 23 20.05 15.81 3.87
C GLU A 23 20.16 14.63 2.90
N THR A 24 19.52 13.53 3.26
CA THR A 24 19.27 12.45 2.32
C THR A 24 17.93 12.76 1.65
N SER A 25 17.99 13.49 0.54
CA SER A 25 16.96 13.42 -0.48
C SER A 25 17.14 12.08 -1.19
N ASP A 26 16.65 11.01 -0.54
CA ASP A 26 16.43 9.74 -1.23
C ASP A 26 15.07 9.87 -1.93
N ASP A 27 15.12 10.26 -3.21
CA ASP A 27 14.16 9.73 -4.19
C ASP A 27 14.46 8.23 -4.34
N SER A 28 14.14 7.47 -3.30
CA SER A 28 14.09 6.03 -3.37
C SER A 28 12.69 5.69 -3.86
N ASP A 29 12.59 5.14 -5.06
CA ASP A 29 11.43 4.36 -5.46
C ASP A 29 11.26 3.25 -4.43
N ASN A 30 10.44 3.53 -3.41
CA ASN A 30 10.23 2.67 -2.26
C ASN A 30 9.42 1.47 -2.73
N MET A 31 10.10 0.42 -3.18
CA MET A 31 9.52 -0.92 -3.14
C MET A 31 9.49 -1.36 -1.69
N GLY A 32 8.40 -1.02 -0.99
CA GLY A 32 8.16 -1.52 0.36
C GLY A 32 7.87 -3.02 0.32
N SER A 33 8.47 -3.77 1.23
CA SER A 33 7.95 -5.08 1.61
C SER A 33 6.56 -4.89 2.24
N VAL A 34 5.62 -5.83 2.00
CA VAL A 34 4.21 -5.75 2.42
C VAL A 34 4.02 -5.72 3.95
N GLU A 35 5.11 -5.87 4.72
CA GLU A 35 5.26 -5.64 6.17
C GLU A 35 4.66 -4.33 6.72
N ASN A 36 4.27 -3.38 5.87
CA ASN A 36 3.69 -2.09 6.27
C ASN A 36 2.32 -1.83 5.61
N VAL A 37 1.30 -2.58 6.04
CA VAL A 37 -0.11 -2.43 5.61
C VAL A 37 -0.58 -0.97 5.65
N GLU A 38 -0.22 -0.22 6.69
CA GLU A 38 -0.61 1.18 6.84
C GLU A 38 0.00 2.08 5.75
N GLU A 39 1.22 1.78 5.30
CA GLU A 39 1.85 2.48 4.19
C GLU A 39 1.13 2.20 2.86
N VAL A 40 0.82 0.93 2.57
CA VAL A 40 0.03 0.57 1.39
C VAL A 40 -1.31 1.31 1.42
N LYS A 41 -2.02 1.22 2.55
CA LYS A 41 -3.32 1.89 2.75
C LYS A 41 -3.22 3.39 2.53
N SER A 42 -2.21 4.05 3.09
CA SER A 42 -1.99 5.49 2.92
C SER A 42 -1.68 5.87 1.48
N THR A 43 -0.93 5.03 0.78
CA THR A 43 -0.52 5.25 -0.61
C THR A 43 -1.68 5.13 -1.58
N VAL A 44 -2.46 4.03 -1.47
CA VAL A 44 -3.61 3.80 -2.35
C VAL A 44 -4.75 4.79 -2.08
N SER A 45 -4.92 5.21 -0.82
CA SER A 45 -5.96 6.17 -0.43
C SER A 45 -5.73 7.61 -0.90
N THR A 46 -4.67 7.85 -1.68
CA THR A 46 -4.31 9.18 -2.19
C THR A 46 -4.17 9.17 -3.70
N GLY A 47 -4.73 10.20 -4.34
CA GLY A 47 -4.67 10.38 -5.78
C GLY A 47 -5.75 9.60 -6.53
N THR A 48 -5.56 9.54 -7.84
CA THR A 48 -6.45 8.89 -8.79
C THR A 48 -5.65 7.84 -9.55
N TRP A 49 -6.24 6.67 -9.72
CA TRP A 49 -5.58 5.50 -10.28
C TRP A 49 -6.23 5.07 -11.58
N LEU A 50 -5.45 4.47 -12.48
CA LEU A 50 -5.91 3.84 -13.72
C LEU A 50 -5.59 2.35 -13.66
N VAL A 51 -6.42 1.52 -14.26
CA VAL A 51 -6.06 0.11 -14.51
C VAL A 51 -5.03 0.08 -15.63
N ALA A 52 -3.79 -0.27 -15.28
CA ALA A 52 -2.69 -0.42 -16.23
C ALA A 52 -2.65 -1.84 -16.83
N LEU A 53 -3.18 -2.83 -16.11
CA LEU A 53 -3.37 -4.21 -16.56
C LEU A 53 -4.56 -4.83 -15.83
N PHE A 54 -5.42 -5.52 -16.56
CA PHE A 54 -6.27 -6.57 -16.02
C PHE A 54 -6.15 -7.80 -16.92
N GLU A 55 -5.60 -8.89 -16.37
CA GLU A 55 -5.46 -10.19 -17.04
C GLU A 55 -6.28 -11.21 -16.25
N GLU A 56 -7.25 -11.85 -16.91
CA GLU A 56 -8.08 -12.91 -16.32
C GLU A 56 -7.83 -14.21 -17.08
N ASP A 57 -7.38 -15.26 -16.38
CA ASP A 57 -7.01 -16.55 -16.97
C ASP A 57 -6.11 -16.42 -18.22
N GLY A 58 -5.11 -15.52 -18.14
CA GLY A 58 -4.18 -15.22 -19.24
C GLY A 58 -4.75 -14.42 -20.41
N ILE A 59 -5.98 -13.90 -20.29
CA ILE A 59 -6.62 -13.02 -21.27
C ILE A 59 -6.53 -11.58 -20.79
N ASP A 60 -5.86 -10.73 -21.58
CA ASP A 60 -5.82 -9.28 -21.33
C ASP A 60 -7.20 -8.66 -21.59
N LYS A 61 -7.82 -8.19 -20.51
CA LYS A 61 -9.11 -7.48 -20.47
C LYS A 61 -8.95 -6.02 -20.06
N THR A 62 -7.74 -5.46 -20.09
CA THR A 62 -7.44 -4.07 -19.69
C THR A 62 -8.35 -3.05 -20.39
N SER A 63 -8.76 -3.33 -21.63
CA SER A 63 -9.68 -2.48 -22.39
C SER A 63 -11.03 -2.22 -21.71
N ASP A 64 -11.48 -3.11 -20.83
CA ASP A 64 -12.78 -3.01 -20.15
C ASP A 64 -12.83 -1.81 -19.18
N PHE A 65 -11.67 -1.36 -18.73
CA PHE A 65 -11.49 -0.23 -17.82
C PHE A 65 -10.91 1.01 -18.51
N SER A 66 -10.81 1.01 -19.85
CA SER A 66 -10.35 2.19 -20.60
C SER A 66 -11.22 3.41 -20.31
N GLY A 67 -10.59 4.50 -19.89
CA GLY A 67 -11.26 5.75 -19.55
C GLY A 67 -11.76 5.83 -18.10
N PHE A 68 -11.79 4.72 -17.36
CA PHE A 68 -12.13 4.74 -15.94
C PHE A 68 -10.94 5.16 -15.09
N SER A 69 -11.22 6.04 -14.14
CA SER A 69 -10.32 6.43 -13.06
C SER A 69 -10.88 5.96 -11.73
N PHE A 70 -10.00 5.55 -10.82
CA PHE A 70 -10.33 4.90 -9.56
C PHE A 70 -9.83 5.74 -8.39
N VAL A 71 -10.66 5.86 -7.35
CA VAL A 71 -10.34 6.54 -6.10
C VAL A 71 -10.66 5.61 -4.94
N PHE A 72 -9.61 5.20 -4.23
CA PHE A 72 -9.71 4.46 -2.98
C PHE A 72 -9.92 5.45 -1.84
N VAL A 73 -11.11 5.52 -1.27
CA VAL A 73 -11.41 6.40 -0.15
C VAL A 73 -11.02 5.72 1.15
N ALA A 74 -10.34 6.43 2.06
CA ALA A 74 -9.86 5.87 3.33
C ALA A 74 -10.94 5.26 4.23
N SER A 75 -12.23 5.57 4.00
CA SER A 75 -13.39 4.95 4.66
C SER A 75 -13.72 3.54 4.15
N GLY A 76 -13.03 3.05 3.11
CA GLY A 76 -13.26 1.75 2.49
C GLY A 76 -14.17 1.77 1.27
N GLU A 77 -14.55 2.95 0.76
CA GLU A 77 -15.27 3.07 -0.53
C GLU A 77 -14.28 3.08 -1.68
N LEU A 78 -14.59 2.37 -2.76
CA LEU A 78 -13.83 2.40 -4.02
C LEU A 78 -14.74 2.96 -5.11
N ASN A 79 -14.39 4.13 -5.63
CA ASN A 79 -15.18 4.81 -6.65
C ASN A 79 -14.46 4.77 -8.00
N ALA A 80 -15.17 4.36 -9.04
CA ALA A 80 -14.67 4.36 -10.42
C ALA A 80 -15.53 5.27 -11.31
N GLU A 81 -14.91 6.11 -12.12
CA GLU A 81 -15.61 7.05 -13.01
C GLU A 81 -14.91 7.26 -14.35
N ASP A 82 -15.67 7.40 -15.43
CA ASP A 82 -15.18 7.73 -16.78
C ASP A 82 -15.70 9.09 -17.31
N GLY A 83 -16.34 9.87 -16.44
CA GLY A 83 -16.96 11.15 -16.75
C GLY A 83 -18.45 11.06 -17.17
N GLU A 84 -18.93 9.88 -17.56
CA GLU A 84 -20.35 9.62 -17.88
C GLU A 84 -21.00 8.65 -16.89
N THR A 85 -20.24 7.65 -16.47
CA THR A 85 -20.62 6.56 -15.58
C THR A 85 -19.84 6.68 -14.28
N SER A 86 -20.53 6.42 -13.17
CA SER A 86 -19.90 6.25 -11.85
C SER A 86 -20.33 4.91 -11.27
N VAL A 87 -19.35 4.12 -10.81
CA VAL A 87 -19.54 2.82 -10.19
C VAL A 87 -18.92 2.86 -8.80
N SER A 88 -19.69 2.48 -7.79
CA SER A 88 -19.22 2.45 -6.40
C SER A 88 -19.09 1.00 -5.92
N GLY A 89 -17.98 0.75 -5.25
CA GLY A 89 -17.62 -0.51 -4.63
C GLY A 89 -17.00 -0.28 -3.27
N ALA A 90 -16.35 -1.31 -2.75
CA ALA A 90 -15.64 -1.28 -1.49
C ALA A 90 -14.22 -1.83 -1.66
N TRP A 91 -13.34 -1.44 -0.75
CA TRP A 91 -12.01 -2.02 -0.64
C TRP A 91 -11.55 -2.08 0.80
N SER A 92 -10.66 -3.01 1.12
CA SER A 92 -9.98 -3.10 2.41
C SER A 92 -8.66 -3.84 2.29
N ILE A 93 -7.77 -3.63 3.27
CA ILE A 93 -6.59 -4.48 3.44
C ILE A 93 -6.79 -5.29 4.70
N THR A 94 -6.69 -6.62 4.60
CA THR A 94 -6.71 -7.56 5.72
C THR A 94 -5.32 -8.14 5.93
N SER A 95 -4.98 -8.48 7.17
CA SER A 95 -3.74 -9.18 7.50
C SER A 95 -4.05 -10.26 8.52
N GLU A 96 -3.74 -11.50 8.17
CA GLU A 96 -3.89 -12.65 9.05
C GLU A 96 -2.58 -12.82 9.85
N SER A 97 -2.40 -12.04 10.93
CA SER A 97 -1.25 -12.27 11.81
C SER A 97 -1.43 -13.60 12.56
N ASN A 98 -0.86 -14.69 12.04
CA ASN A 98 -0.76 -15.95 12.76
C ASN A 98 0.20 -15.82 13.95
N SER A 99 -0.30 -15.24 15.05
CA SER A 99 0.38 -15.23 16.35
C SER A 99 0.29 -16.62 17.00
N GLY A 100 0.96 -17.61 16.40
CA GLY A 100 1.09 -18.95 16.94
C GLY A 100 2.45 -19.50 16.56
N ASP A 101 3.33 -19.63 17.57
CA ASP A 101 4.66 -20.25 17.50
C ASP A 101 4.69 -21.47 16.54
N ASP A 102 5.11 -21.25 15.30
CA ASP A 102 5.74 -22.30 14.50
C ASP A 102 6.68 -21.68 13.46
N ASP A 103 7.88 -22.23 13.44
CA ASP A 103 9.10 -21.72 12.80
C ASP A 103 9.06 -21.97 11.27
N SER A 104 8.05 -21.42 10.61
CA SER A 104 7.93 -21.39 9.15
C SER A 104 7.63 -19.97 8.73
N SER A 105 8.55 -19.41 7.94
CA SER A 105 8.50 -18.09 7.28
C SER A 105 7.12 -17.81 6.67
N SER A 106 6.19 -17.36 7.50
CA SER A 106 4.86 -16.98 7.09
C SER A 106 5.01 -15.53 6.69
N ASP A 107 5.20 -15.30 5.39
CA ASP A 107 4.84 -14.02 4.81
C ASP A 107 3.44 -13.72 5.38
N ASP A 108 3.28 -12.65 6.16
CA ASP A 108 1.96 -12.29 6.67
C ASP A 108 1.02 -12.19 5.44
N ASP A 109 0.02 -13.06 5.37
CA ASP A 109 -0.92 -13.09 4.24
C ASP A 109 -1.75 -11.79 4.32
N VAL A 110 -1.34 -10.81 3.52
CA VAL A 110 -1.98 -9.51 3.40
C VAL A 110 -2.80 -9.48 2.12
N ASP A 111 -4.12 -9.42 2.27
CA ASP A 111 -5.05 -9.37 1.14
C ASP A 111 -5.51 -7.94 0.88
N PHE A 112 -5.42 -7.52 -0.37
CA PHE A 112 -6.03 -6.34 -0.93
C PHE A 112 -7.41 -6.69 -1.50
N ASN A 113 -8.44 -6.48 -0.68
CA ASN A 113 -9.81 -6.83 -1.04
C ASN A 113 -10.41 -5.74 -1.92
N ILE A 114 -11.01 -6.14 -3.05
CA ILE A 114 -11.82 -5.27 -3.91
C ILE A 114 -13.21 -5.89 -4.03
N PHE A 115 -14.24 -5.07 -3.97
CA PHE A 115 -15.61 -5.53 -4.17
C PHE A 115 -16.46 -4.55 -4.97
N PHE A 116 -17.03 -5.03 -6.06
CA PHE A 116 -18.09 -4.38 -6.81
C PHE A 116 -19.23 -5.37 -7.06
N SER A 117 -20.47 -4.94 -6.84
CA SER A 117 -21.63 -5.81 -7.09
C SER A 117 -22.05 -5.86 -8.57
N SER A 118 -21.79 -4.78 -9.31
CA SER A 118 -22.19 -4.60 -10.71
C SER A 118 -21.55 -3.31 -11.27
N PRO A 119 -21.51 -3.12 -12.60
CA PRO A 119 -21.87 -4.06 -13.67
C PRO A 119 -20.87 -5.22 -13.80
N ALA A 120 -21.17 -6.22 -14.63
CA ALA A 120 -20.43 -7.50 -14.71
C ALA A 120 -18.90 -7.31 -14.78
N LYS A 121 -18.40 -6.43 -15.66
CA LYS A 121 -16.96 -6.15 -15.78
C LYS A 121 -16.30 -5.66 -14.48
N PHE A 122 -17.02 -4.98 -13.60
CA PHE A 122 -16.49 -4.57 -12.29
C PHE A 122 -16.57 -5.70 -11.27
N ALA A 123 -17.58 -6.57 -11.37
CA ALA A 123 -17.65 -7.77 -10.55
C ALA A 123 -16.47 -8.72 -10.84
N GLU A 124 -15.95 -8.73 -12.07
CA GLU A 124 -14.78 -9.55 -12.48
C GLU A 124 -13.47 -9.18 -11.76
N ILE A 125 -13.34 -7.97 -11.18
CA ILE A 125 -12.15 -7.59 -10.38
C ILE A 125 -12.37 -7.71 -8.87
N SER A 126 -13.49 -8.31 -8.45
CA SER A 126 -13.87 -8.42 -7.04
C SER A 126 -13.28 -9.67 -6.39
N GLU A 127 -12.08 -9.55 -5.84
CA GLU A 127 -11.32 -10.65 -5.23
C GLU A 127 -10.56 -10.19 -3.97
N ASP A 128 -10.03 -11.17 -3.23
CA ASP A 128 -9.07 -11.04 -2.13
C ASP A 128 -7.63 -11.09 -2.68
N TRP A 129 -7.19 -10.01 -3.33
CA TRP A 129 -5.94 -10.01 -4.08
C TRP A 129 -4.69 -10.08 -3.19
N GLU A 130 -3.73 -10.92 -3.53
CA GLU A 130 -2.36 -10.88 -2.99
C GLU A 130 -1.60 -9.67 -3.56
N ILE A 131 -0.92 -8.90 -2.71
CA ILE A 131 -0.06 -7.79 -3.15
C ILE A 131 1.29 -8.35 -3.61
N VAL A 132 1.54 -8.30 -4.93
CA VAL A 132 2.81 -8.74 -5.53
C VAL A 132 3.89 -7.68 -5.35
N SER A 133 3.54 -6.42 -5.61
CA SER A 133 4.43 -5.29 -5.42
C SER A 133 3.67 -3.99 -5.26
N PHE A 134 4.27 -3.02 -4.55
CA PHE A 134 3.73 -1.67 -4.48
C PHE A 134 4.85 -0.62 -4.48
N SER A 135 4.47 0.59 -4.89
CA SER A 135 5.26 1.81 -4.84
C SER A 135 4.31 3.01 -4.67
N SER A 136 4.85 4.22 -4.61
CA SER A 136 4.06 5.45 -4.47
C SER A 136 3.07 5.68 -5.63
N THR A 137 3.33 5.11 -6.81
CA THR A 137 2.58 5.32 -8.05
C THR A 137 2.07 4.04 -8.71
N ARG A 138 2.34 2.85 -8.16
CA ARG A 138 1.95 1.58 -8.79
C ARG A 138 1.69 0.51 -7.74
N ILE A 139 0.64 -0.28 -7.92
CA ILE A 139 0.36 -1.49 -7.14
C ILE A 139 0.03 -2.64 -8.11
N GLU A 140 0.70 -3.78 -7.93
CA GLU A 140 0.48 -5.02 -8.66
C GLU A 140 -0.13 -6.06 -7.73
N LEU A 141 -1.21 -6.66 -8.19
CA LEU A 141 -2.07 -7.57 -7.46
C LEU A 141 -2.18 -8.90 -8.23
N LYS A 142 -2.30 -10.00 -7.49
CA LYS A 142 -2.47 -11.36 -8.04
C LYS A 142 -3.56 -12.10 -7.27
N HIS A 143 -4.43 -12.81 -7.96
CA HIS A 143 -5.37 -13.75 -7.35
C HIS A 143 -5.16 -15.13 -7.98
N VAL A 144 -5.25 -16.19 -7.18
CA VAL A 144 -5.16 -17.57 -7.66
C VAL A 144 -6.49 -18.25 -7.36
N SER A 145 -7.23 -18.61 -8.41
CA SER A 145 -8.55 -19.23 -8.27
C SER A 145 -8.46 -20.53 -7.47
N GLY A 146 -9.23 -20.62 -6.39
CA GLY A 146 -9.34 -21.84 -5.58
C GLY A 146 -9.97 -23.03 -6.31
N GLY A 147 -10.55 -22.80 -7.50
CA GLY A 147 -11.20 -23.83 -8.32
C GLY A 147 -10.23 -24.55 -9.26
N ASP A 148 -9.75 -23.84 -10.29
CA ASP A 148 -8.92 -24.39 -11.36
C ASP A 148 -7.44 -23.98 -11.27
N GLY A 149 -7.08 -23.12 -10.32
CA GLY A 149 -5.72 -22.61 -10.15
C GLY A 149 -5.31 -21.61 -11.23
N SER A 150 -6.25 -21.08 -12.01
CA SER A 150 -6.01 -19.92 -12.88
C SER A 150 -5.49 -18.74 -12.06
N VAL A 151 -4.68 -17.90 -12.71
CA VAL A 151 -4.04 -16.76 -12.07
C VAL A 151 -4.51 -15.50 -12.78
N ASP A 152 -5.07 -14.59 -11.99
CA ASP A 152 -5.47 -13.28 -12.45
C ASP A 152 -4.47 -12.23 -11.97
N ARG A 153 -4.32 -11.16 -12.75
CA ARG A 153 -3.45 -10.03 -12.43
C ARG A 153 -4.18 -8.72 -12.59
N LEU A 154 -4.03 -7.85 -11.61
CA LEU A 154 -4.58 -6.50 -11.64
C LEU A 154 -3.48 -5.50 -11.27
N VAL A 155 -3.32 -4.47 -12.09
CA VAL A 155 -2.33 -3.41 -11.84
C VAL A 155 -3.03 -2.07 -11.89
N PHE A 156 -2.82 -1.28 -10.84
CA PHE A 156 -3.18 0.13 -10.84
C PHE A 156 -1.93 1.02 -10.93
N GLU A 157 -2.02 2.09 -11.71
CA GLU A 157 -1.03 3.17 -11.78
C GLU A 157 -1.67 4.52 -11.45
N LYS A 158 -0.98 5.33 -10.65
CA LYS A 158 -1.43 6.66 -10.24
C LYS A 158 -1.18 7.67 -11.36
N ILE A 159 -2.13 8.60 -11.55
CA ILE A 159 -2.04 9.74 -12.48
C ILE A 159 -1.20 10.88 -11.87
#